data_AF-A0A4R3M844-F1
#
_entry.id   AF-A0A4R3M844-F1
#
_cell.length_a   1.000
_cell.length_b   1.000
_cell.length_c   1.000
_cell.angle_alpha   90.00
_cell.angle_beta   90.00
_cell.angle_gamma   90.00
#
_symmetry.space_group_name_H-M   'P 1'
#
loop_
_entity.id
_entity.type
_entity.pdbx_description
1 polymer ?
#
loop_
_entity_poly.entity_id
_entity_poly.type
_entity_poly.pdbx_seq_one_letter_code
_entity_poly.pdbx_strand_id
1 'polypeptide(L)'
;MASGPAKRHTTKGGVTVSDHPHIEALVNGDGHIMIGAIKPVRNAAVAYDGRQAVAMLRCQTDETLTSILKRLDAAIATAQASGERVDEWNQPGAKWA
;
A
#
# COMPACT_ATOMS: atom_id res chain seq x y z
N MET A 1 24.83 36.86 12.39
CA MET A 1 24.77 35.40 12.17
C MET A 1 23.99 35.19 10.88
N ALA A 2 24.66 34.85 9.77
CA ALA A 2 24.03 34.74 8.45
C ALA A 2 23.82 33.26 8.10
N SER A 3 22.57 32.85 7.90
CA SER A 3 22.19 31.51 7.43
C SER A 3 22.62 31.35 5.97
N GLY A 4 23.50 30.39 5.70
CA GLY A 4 23.90 30.01 4.34
C GLY A 4 22.76 29.31 3.58
N PRO A 5 22.76 29.34 2.24
CA PRO A 5 21.69 28.75 1.46
C PRO A 5 21.71 27.21 1.57
N ALA A 6 20.55 26.61 1.84
CA ALA A 6 20.36 25.17 1.79
C ALA A 6 20.64 24.67 0.36
N LYS A 7 21.62 23.78 0.21
CA LYS A 7 21.93 23.11 -1.05
C LYS A 7 20.74 22.25 -1.47
N ARG A 8 19.92 22.77 -2.39
CA ARG A 8 18.94 21.97 -3.15
C ARG A 8 19.70 20.88 -3.90
N HIS A 9 19.42 19.62 -3.55
CA HIS A 9 19.83 18.48 -4.36
C HIS A 9 18.92 18.45 -5.60
N THR A 10 19.48 18.81 -6.74
CA THR A 10 18.86 18.62 -8.05
C THR A 10 19.03 17.16 -8.44
N THR A 11 17.98 16.35 -8.28
CA THR A 11 17.99 14.97 -8.78
C THR A 11 17.77 15.02 -10.29
N LYS A 12 18.77 14.58 -11.06
CA LYS A 12 18.66 14.34 -12.51
C LYS A 12 17.55 13.32 -12.76
N GLY A 13 16.60 13.67 -13.62
CA GLY A 13 15.48 12.81 -14.01
C GLY A 13 15.97 11.55 -14.74
N GLY A 14 16.01 10.43 -14.03
CA GLY A 14 15.84 9.10 -14.60
C GLY A 14 14.39 8.67 -14.35
N VAL A 15 13.78 7.94 -15.27
CA VAL A 15 12.50 7.27 -15.02
C VAL A 15 12.76 6.23 -13.93
N THR A 16 12.46 6.58 -12.67
CA THR A 16 12.49 5.62 -11.57
C THR A 16 11.23 4.78 -11.67
N VAL A 17 11.37 3.52 -12.07
CA VAL A 17 10.29 2.54 -11.93
C VAL A 17 10.16 2.28 -10.44
N SER A 18 9.01 2.58 -9.85
CA SER A 18 8.73 2.24 -8.45
C SER A 18 8.78 0.73 -8.25
N ASP A 19 9.31 0.29 -7.11
CA ASP A 19 9.23 -1.11 -6.66
C ASP A 19 7.77 -1.56 -6.39
N HIS A 20 6.82 -0.61 -6.38
CA HIS A 20 5.39 -0.81 -6.14
C HIS A 20 4.57 0.04 -7.14
N PRO A 21 4.56 -0.31 -8.44
CA PRO A 21 3.96 0.50 -9.49
C PRO A 21 2.43 0.60 -9.36
N HIS A 22 1.76 -0.40 -8.80
CA HIS A 22 0.30 -0.39 -8.64
C HIS A 22 -0.12 0.47 -7.45
N ILE A 23 0.65 0.46 -6.36
CA ILE A 23 0.47 1.42 -5.25
C ILE A 23 0.69 2.85 -5.74
N GLU A 24 1.75 3.08 -6.51
CA GLU A 24 2.05 4.41 -7.07
C GLU A 24 0.93 4.91 -7.99
N ALA A 25 0.47 4.07 -8.92
CA ALA A 25 -0.64 4.40 -9.80
C ALA A 25 -1.94 4.70 -9.02
N LEU A 26 -2.22 3.92 -7.97
CA LEU A 26 -3.38 4.13 -7.11
C LEU A 26 -3.31 5.48 -6.40
N VAL A 27 -2.17 5.83 -5.80
CA VAL A 27 -2.00 7.12 -5.10
C VAL A 27 -2.07 8.31 -6.06
N ASN A 28 -1.54 8.16 -7.27
CA ASN A 28 -1.62 9.19 -8.31
C ASN A 28 -3.05 9.38 -8.85
N GLY A 29 -3.93 8.39 -8.68
CA GLY A 29 -5.31 8.37 -9.15
C GLY A 29 -6.35 8.66 -8.06
N ASP A 30 -6.02 9.51 -7.08
CA ASP A 30 -6.85 9.88 -5.92
C ASP A 30 -7.06 8.77 -4.86
N GLY A 31 -6.35 7.65 -4.99
CA GLY A 31 -6.35 6.57 -4.02
C GLY A 31 -5.43 6.81 -2.82
N HIS A 32 -5.52 5.92 -1.84
CA HIS A 32 -4.60 5.90 -0.70
C HIS A 32 -4.39 4.48 -0.18
N ILE A 33 -3.33 4.31 0.61
CA ILE A 33 -3.07 3.10 1.39
C ILE A 33 -3.09 3.40 2.88
N MET A 34 -3.58 2.47 3.68
CA MET A 34 -3.51 2.48 5.14
C MET A 34 -2.77 1.25 5.59
N ILE A 35 -1.77 1.40 6.47
CA ILE A 35 -1.01 0.29 7.06
C ILE A 35 -0.95 0.47 8.57
N GLY A 36 -1.21 -0.61 9.30
CA GLY A 36 -1.14 -0.64 10.76
C GLY A 36 -2.45 -1.13 11.39
N ALA A 37 -2.71 -0.69 12.62
CA ALA A 37 -3.90 -1.10 13.36
C ALA A 37 -5.15 -0.40 12.82
N ILE A 38 -6.08 -1.19 12.28
CA ILE A 38 -7.39 -0.74 11.78
C ILE A 38 -8.45 -1.57 12.50
N LYS A 39 -9.00 -1.05 13.61
CA LYS A 39 -9.91 -1.81 14.47
C LYS A 39 -11.07 -2.42 13.66
N PRO A 40 -11.42 -3.71 13.88
CA PRO A 40 -10.91 -4.61 14.93
C PRO A 40 -9.59 -5.34 14.60
N VAL A 41 -9.01 -5.14 13.41
CA VAL A 41 -7.79 -5.82 12.97
C VAL A 41 -6.54 -5.11 13.51
N ARG A 42 -5.69 -5.83 14.26
CA ARG A 42 -4.52 -5.25 14.93
C ARG A 42 -3.41 -4.84 13.99
N ASN A 43 -3.20 -5.57 12.90
CA ASN A 43 -2.23 -5.23 11.86
C ASN A 43 -2.82 -5.59 10.49
N ALA A 44 -3.06 -4.56 9.68
CA ALA A 44 -3.59 -4.72 8.36
C ALA A 44 -3.00 -3.74 7.37
N ALA A 45 -3.16 -4.05 6.10
CA ALA A 45 -2.87 -3.16 4.99
C ALA A 45 -4.10 -3.06 4.08
N VAL A 46 -4.53 -1.85 3.76
CA VAL A 46 -5.70 -1.59 2.93
C VAL A 46 -5.30 -0.65 1.80
N ALA A 47 -5.76 -0.93 0.60
CA ALA A 47 -5.68 -0.04 -0.55
C ALA A 47 -7.09 0.40 -0.97
N TYR A 48 -7.28 1.69 -1.16
CA TYR A 48 -8.55 2.32 -1.52
C TYR A 48 -8.36 3.19 -2.76
N ASP A 49 -9.21 3.02 -3.77
CA ASP A 49 -9.07 3.66 -5.09
C ASP A 49 -9.81 4.99 -5.24
N GLY A 50 -10.25 5.59 -4.13
CA GLY A 50 -11.10 6.78 -4.12
C GLY A 50 -12.61 6.47 -4.12
N ARG A 51 -13.00 5.20 -4.35
CA ARG A 51 -14.40 4.76 -4.37
C ARG A 51 -14.65 3.59 -3.42
N GLN A 52 -13.78 2.59 -3.45
CA GLN A 52 -13.90 1.37 -2.64
C GLN A 52 -12.53 0.81 -2.27
N ALA A 53 -12.52 -0.08 -1.28
CA ALA A 53 -11.33 -0.87 -0.99
C ALA A 53 -11.10 -1.87 -2.13
N VAL A 54 -9.88 -1.93 -2.66
CA VAL A 54 -9.50 -2.86 -3.74
C VAL A 54 -8.63 -4.00 -3.22
N ALA A 55 -7.93 -3.79 -2.10
CA ALA A 55 -7.20 -4.83 -1.38
C ALA A 55 -7.30 -4.61 0.13
N MET A 56 -7.50 -5.68 0.88
CA MET A 56 -7.57 -5.71 2.34
C MET A 56 -6.79 -6.93 2.85
N LEU A 57 -5.56 -6.70 3.29
CA LEU A 57 -4.63 -7.74 3.71
C LEU A 57 -4.48 -7.75 5.24
N ARG A 58 -4.19 -8.92 5.79
CA ARG A 58 -3.73 -9.08 7.17
C ARG A 58 -2.21 -9.12 7.16
N CYS A 59 -1.57 -8.29 7.98
CA CYS A 59 -0.12 -8.41 8.15
C CYS A 59 0.16 -9.58 9.10
N GLN A 60 1.13 -10.42 8.73
CA GLN A 60 1.61 -11.47 9.64
C GLN A 60 2.44 -10.85 10.77
N THR A 61 2.53 -11.53 11.93
CA THR A 61 3.20 -11.00 13.14
C THR A 61 4.64 -10.56 12.90
N ASP A 62 5.39 -11.30 12.07
CA ASP A 62 6.80 -11.05 11.76
C ASP A 62 7.01 -10.47 10.35
N GLU A 63 5.95 -9.97 9.72
CA GLU A 63 6.02 -9.41 8.37
C GLU A 63 6.68 -8.02 8.36
N THR A 64 7.69 -7.85 7.51
CA THR A 64 8.36 -6.56 7.35
C THR A 64 7.48 -5.57 6.57
N LEU A 65 7.69 -4.26 6.77
CA LEU A 65 6.98 -3.21 6.00
C LEU A 65 7.17 -3.40 4.49
N THR A 66 8.38 -3.73 4.05
CA THR A 66 8.67 -3.98 2.63
C THR A 66 7.93 -5.22 2.11
N SER A 67 7.80 -6.27 2.90
CA SER A 67 7.04 -7.47 2.52
C SER A 67 5.55 -7.16 2.34
N ILE A 68 4.94 -6.46 3.30
CA ILE A 68 3.51 -6.12 3.20
C ILE A 68 3.24 -5.15 2.06
N LEU A 69 4.14 -4.20 1.77
CA LEU A 69 4.02 -3.31 0.61
C LEU A 69 4.05 -4.10 -0.71
N LYS A 70 4.97 -5.06 -0.86
CA LYS A 70 5.03 -5.93 -2.05
C LYS A 70 3.77 -6.75 -2.22
N ARG A 71 3.25 -7.33 -1.14
CA ARG A 71 1.98 -8.08 -1.17
C ARG A 71 0.80 -7.19 -1.51
N LEU A 72 0.75 -5.99 -0.94
CA LEU A 72 -0.32 -5.03 -1.21
C LEU A 72 -0.31 -4.61 -2.68
N ASP A 73 0.86 -4.34 -3.25
CA ASP A 73 1.03 -4.00 -4.66
C ASP A 73 0.53 -5.13 -5.58
N ALA A 74 0.94 -6.37 -5.32
CA ALA A 74 0.47 -7.55 -6.05
C ALA A 74 -1.04 -7.79 -5.91
N ALA A 75 -1.62 -7.50 -4.73
CA ALA A 75 -3.05 -7.62 -4.48
C ALA A 75 -3.86 -6.57 -5.28
N ILE A 76 -3.35 -5.33 -5.39
CA ILE A 76 -3.95 -4.30 -6.25
C ILE A 76 -3.91 -4.76 -7.71
N ALA A 77 -2.75 -5.27 -8.18
CA ALA A 77 -2.62 -5.79 -9.55
C ALA A 77 -3.64 -6.91 -9.83
N THR A 78 -3.83 -7.81 -8.86
CA THR A 78 -4.80 -8.90 -8.96
C THR A 78 -6.23 -8.36 -9.03
N ALA A 79 -6.59 -7.41 -8.17
CA ALA A 79 -7.92 -6.80 -8.17
C ALA A 79 -8.22 -6.05 -9.49
N GLN A 80 -7.21 -5.39 -10.07
CA GLN A 80 -7.31 -4.75 -11.38
C GLN A 80 -7.55 -5.77 -12.50
N ALA A 81 -6.87 -6.93 -12.44
CA ALA A 81 -6.99 -7.97 -13.46
C ALA A 81 -8.29 -8.78 -13.35
N SER A 82 -8.76 -9.09 -12.13
CA SER A 82 -9.97 -9.88 -11.89
C SER A 82 -11.24 -9.03 -11.87
N GLY A 83 -11.14 -7.74 -11.56
CA GLY A 83 -12.28 -6.88 -11.22
C GLY A 83 -12.85 -7.16 -9.81
N GLU A 84 -12.24 -8.07 -9.04
CA GLU A 84 -12.68 -8.45 -7.70
C GLU A 84 -11.67 -8.00 -6.63
N ARG A 85 -12.18 -7.45 -5.54
CA ARG A 85 -11.37 -7.04 -4.39
C ARG A 85 -10.65 -8.24 -3.77
N VAL A 86 -9.35 -8.10 -3.51
CA VAL A 86 -8.59 -9.07 -2.71
C VAL A 86 -8.86 -8.82 -1.22
N ASP A 87 -9.53 -9.76 -0.56
CA ASP A 87 -9.96 -9.60 0.84
C ASP A 87 -9.51 -10.79 1.70
N GLU A 88 -8.51 -10.59 2.55
CA GLU A 88 -8.06 -11.56 3.56
C GLU A 88 -8.81 -11.42 4.89
N TRP A 89 -9.57 -10.35 5.09
CA TRP A 89 -10.29 -10.09 6.34
C TRP A 89 -11.53 -10.98 6.46
N ASN A 90 -12.28 -11.13 5.35
CA ASN A 90 -13.56 -11.84 5.31
C ASN A 90 -13.47 -13.25 4.71
N GLN A 91 -12.31 -13.89 4.75
CA GLN A 91 -12.17 -15.28 4.30
C GLN A 91 -12.94 -16.24 5.23
N PRO A 92 -13.63 -17.27 4.71
CA PRO A 92 -14.30 -18.28 5.52
C PRO A 92 -13.30 -18.92 6.51
N GLY A 93 -13.59 -18.84 7.80
CA GLY A 93 -12.72 -19.42 8.85
C GLY A 93 -11.62 -18.50 9.38
N ALA A 94 -11.59 -17.22 8.97
CA ALA A 94 -10.57 -16.29 9.41
C ALA A 94 -10.72 -15.93 10.91
N LYS A 95 -9.97 -16.62 11.77
CA LYS A 95 -9.91 -16.35 13.20
C LYS A 95 -9.29 -14.97 13.43
N TRP A 96 -9.99 -14.12 14.17
CA TRP A 96 -9.44 -12.90 14.73
C TRP A 96 -8.77 -13.30 16.05
N ALA A 97 -7.45 -13.32 16.07
CA ALA A 97 -6.66 -13.57 17.29
C ALA A 97 -6.08 -12.24 17.77
#